data_AF-C3Z6J8-F1
#
_entry.id   AF-C3Z6J8-F1
#
_cell.length_a   1.000
_cell.length_b   1.000
_cell.length_c   1.000
_cell.angle_alpha   90.00
_cell.angle_beta   90.00
_cell.angle_gamma   90.00
#
_symmetry.space_group_name_H-M   'P 1'
#
loop_
_entity.id
_entity.type
_entity.pdbx_description
1 polymer ?
#
loop_
_entity_poly.entity_id
_entity_poly.type
_entity_poly.pdbx_seq_one_letter_code
_entity_poly.pdbx_strand_id
1 'polypeptide(L)' 'MSLAGERADWVEIIEPKSREIMFANLVTGECVWDLPVGVAVKKAHDNQWWELFDNNTSR' A
#
# COMPACT_ATOMS: atom_id res chain seq x y z
N MET A 1 12.09 -15.70 18.48
CA MET A 1 12.48 -14.57 17.63
C MET A 1 11.41 -14.46 16.57
N SER A 2 10.46 -13.54 16.72
CA SER A 2 9.37 -13.40 15.76
C SER A 2 9.91 -12.72 14.52
N LEU A 3 9.99 -13.46 13.42
CA LEU A 3 10.05 -12.89 12.08
C LEU A 3 8.68 -12.27 11.81
N ALA A 4 8.40 -11.12 12.40
CA ALA A 4 7.40 -10.22 11.84
C ALA A 4 8.00 -9.79 10.51
N GLY A 5 7.72 -10.56 9.46
CA GLY A 5 8.17 -10.28 8.10
C GLY A 5 7.91 -8.81 7.82
N GLU A 6 8.97 -8.12 7.38
CA GLU A 6 8.96 -6.69 7.09
C GLU A 6 7.69 -6.33 6.33
N ARG A 7 6.71 -5.77 7.03
CA ARG A 7 5.53 -5.20 6.39
C ARG A 7 6.10 -4.06 5.55
N ALA A 8 6.09 -4.20 4.23
CA ALA A 8 6.43 -3.10 3.36
C ALA A 8 5.51 -1.92 3.72
N ASP A 9 6.11 -0.83 4.21
CA ASP A 9 5.37 0.38 4.61
C ASP A 9 4.81 1.12 3.38
N TRP A 10 5.31 0.79 2.19
CA TRP A 10 4.89 1.40 0.95
C TRP A 10 4.03 0.44 0.11
N VAL A 11 2.97 1.00 -0.47
CA VAL A 11 2.08 0.30 -1.43
C VAL A 11 2.05 1.03 -2.76
N GLU A 12 1.95 0.26 -3.83
CA GLU A 12 1.65 0.78 -5.17
C GLU A 12 0.14 0.96 -5.33
N ILE A 13 -0.27 2.09 -5.88
CA ILE A 13 -1.66 2.42 -6.20
C ILE A 13 -1.73 2.72 -7.68
N ILE A 14 -2.65 2.05 -8.38
CA ILE A 14 -2.89 2.22 -9.81
C ILE A 14 -4.23 2.93 -9.98
N GLU A 15 -4.23 4.12 -10.57
CA GLU A 15 -5.47 4.81 -10.94
C GLU A 15 -6.19 3.99 -12.02
N PRO A 16 -7.50 3.70 -11.87
CA PRO A 16 -8.16 2.69 -12.69
C PRO A 16 -8.39 3.11 -14.16
N LYS A 17 -8.39 4.40 -14.50
CA LYS A 17 -8.67 4.94 -15.83
C LYS A 17 -7.39 5.26 -16.62
N SER A 18 -6.53 6.11 -16.09
CA SER A 18 -5.23 6.52 -16.62
C SER A 18 -4.16 5.44 -16.46
N ARG A 19 -4.34 4.49 -15.52
CA ARG A 19 -3.31 3.51 -15.14
C ARG A 19 -2.05 4.16 -14.59
N GLU A 20 -2.13 5.41 -14.15
CA GLU A 20 -1.02 6.08 -13.46
C GLU A 20 -0.71 5.37 -12.15
N ILE A 21 0.59 5.21 -11.87
CA ILE A 21 1.09 4.54 -10.69
C ILE A 21 1.59 5.60 -9.71
N MET A 22 1.10 5.55 -8.48
CA MET A 22 1.66 6.29 -7.36
C MET A 22 2.02 5.34 -6.23
N PHE A 23 2.90 5.77 -5.33
CA PHE A 23 3.29 5.02 -4.15
C PHE A 23 2.89 5.77 -2.89
N ALA A 24 2.26 5.07 -1.95
CA ALA A 24 1.83 5.64 -0.69
C ALA A 24 2.52 4.94 0.49
N ASN A 25 3.04 5.73 1.42
CA ASN A 25 3.56 5.25 2.69
C ASN A 25 2.42 5.15 3.71
N LEU A 26 2.13 3.95 4.19
CA LEU A 26 1.05 3.67 5.14
C LEU A 26 1.35 4.15 6.56
N VAL A 27 2.62 4.44 6.89
CA VAL A 27 3.05 4.94 8.20
C VAL A 27 3.00 6.47 8.26
N THR A 28 3.52 7.15 7.23
CA THR A 28 3.62 8.61 7.21
C THR A 28 2.46 9.30 6.49
N GLY A 29 1.74 8.58 5.63
CA GLY A 29 0.73 9.14 4.74
C GLY A 29 1.31 9.89 3.53
N GLU A 30 2.61 9.81 3.28
CA GLU A 30 3.25 10.44 2.12
C GLU A 30 2.87 9.72 0.82
N CYS A 31 2.71 10.51 -0.26
CA CYS A 31 2.47 10.01 -1.60
C CYS A 31 3.53 10.56 -2.56
N VAL A 32 4.12 9.68 -3.35
CA VAL A 32 5.15 10.01 -4.33
C VAL A 32 4.91 9.28 -5.65
N TRP A 33 5.48 9.82 -6.72
CA TRP A 33 5.46 9.19 -8.05
C TRP A 33 6.68 8.29 -8.28
N ASP A 34 7.81 8.62 -7.66
CA ASP A 34 9.07 7.87 -7.74
C ASP A 34 9.55 7.47 -6.34
N LEU A 35 9.86 6.19 -6.15
CA LEU A 35 10.38 5.68 -4.89
C LEU A 35 11.88 6.00 -4.71
N PRO A 36 12.33 6.24 -3.47
CA PRO A 36 13.74 6.19 -3.14
C PRO A 36 14.33 4.79 -3.40
N VAL A 37 15.60 4.74 -3.79
CA VAL A 37 16.31 3.48 -4.04
C VAL A 37 16.38 2.63 -2.76
N GLY A 38 16.07 1.35 -2.87
CA GLY A 38 16.18 0.39 -1.76
C GLY A 38 14.93 0.29 -0.87
N VAL A 39 13.84 1.00 -1.20
CA VAL A 39 12.56 0.86 -0.50
C VAL A 39 11.82 -0.37 -0.98
N ALA A 40 11.38 -1.21 -0.06
CA ALA A 40 10.48 -2.32 -0.36
C ALA A 40 9.05 -1.81 -0.58
N VAL A 41 8.43 -2.19 -1.70
CA VAL A 41 7.04 -1.86 -2.03
C VAL A 41 6.21 -3.12 -2.21
N LYS A 42 5.00 -3.08 -1.66
CA LYS A 42 3.95 -4.03 -1.99
C LYS A 42 3.24 -3.58 -3.27
N LYS A 43 3.48 -4.29 -4.37
CA LYS A 43 2.83 -4.02 -5.66
C LYS A 43 1.32 -4.23 -5.61
N ALA A 44 0.61 -3.46 -6.42
CA ALA A 44 -0.81 -3.66 -6.65
C ALA A 44 -0.99 -5.02 -7.32
N HIS A 45 -1.98 -5.79 -6.88
CA HIS A 45 -2.42 -7.01 -7.54
C HIS A 45 -3.93 -7.06 -7.55
N ASP A 46 -4.50 -7.77 -8.52
CA ASP A 46 -5.94 -7.78 -8.81
C ASP A 46 -6.82 -8.19 -7.61
N ASN A 47 -6.25 -8.88 -6.61
CA ASN A 47 -6.93 -9.29 -5.38
C ASN A 47 -6.64 -8.37 -4.16
N GLN A 48 -6.18 -7.13 -4.35
CA GLN A 48 -6.12 -6.13 -3.26
C GLN A 48 -7.40 -5.27 -3.23
N TRP A 49 -8.39 -5.78 -2.54
CA TRP A 49 -9.63 -5.07 -2.23
C TRP A 49 -9.60 -4.79 -0.73
N TRP A 50 -9.61 -3.51 -0.38
CA TRP A 50 -9.72 -3.09 1.01
C TRP A 50 -11.19 -3.26 1.43
N GLU A 51 -11.46 -4.24 2.28
CA GLU A 51 -12.70 -4.22 3.04
C GLU A 51 -12.61 -3.02 3.99
N LEU A 52 -13.60 -2.12 3.91
CA LEU A 52 -13.74 -1.02 4.84
C LEU A 52 -14.06 -1.63 6.21
N PHE A 53 -13.04 -1.91 7.02
CA PHE A 53 -13.24 -2.43 8.35
C PHE A 53 -13.72 -1.32 9.29
N ASP A 54 -15.02 -1.29 9.55
CA ASP A 54 -15.70 -0.45 10.52
C ASP A 54 -15.69 -1.14 11.89
N ASN A 55 -14.86 -0.62 12.81
CA ASN A 55 -14.82 -1.06 14.20
C ASN A 55 -16.16 -0.98 14.93
N ASN A 56 -17.09 -0.12 14.50
CA ASN A 56 -18.40 0.01 15.13
C ASN A 56 -19.35 -1.13 14.77
N THR A 57 -19.13 -1.78 13.63
CA THR A 57 -20.00 -2.88 13.15
C THR A 57 -19.26 -4.20 12.96
N SER A 58 -17.94 -4.22 13.18
CA SER A 58 -17.04 -5.35 12.91
C SER A 58 -17.18 -5.88 11.48
N ARG A 59 -17.39 -4.97 10.51
CA ARG A 59 -17.49 -5.26 9.08
C ARG A 59 -16.52 -4.38 8.34
#